data_AF-A0AAQ3NUC6-F1
#
_entry.id   AF-A0AAQ3NUC6-F1
#
_cell.length_a   1.000
_cell.length_b   1.000
_cell.length_c   1.000
_cell.angle_alpha   90.00
_cell.angle_beta   90.00
_cell.angle_gamma   90.00
#
_symmetry.space_group_name_H-M   'P 1'
#
loop_
_entity.id
_entity.type
_entity.pdbx_description
1 polymer ?
#
loop_
_entity_poly.entity_id
_entity_poly.type
_entity_poly.pdbx_seq_one_letter_code
_entity_poly.pdbx_strand_id
1 'polypeptide(L)'
;MEDLTSLLSDYGTLFREDTDFYNRIVLGTLLPHTVWAPLPHFFQTWLRNYLGGVLLYLLSGFMWCFYIYYWKRNVYLPKDAIPSQRAMLLQIGVAMKAMPWYTLLPTVSEYLVENGWTKCYPRLYHVGWLPYFVYLAIYLVVVEFGIYWMHRELHDIKPLYKHLHATHHIYNKQNTLSPFAGKYIKYSTFKHCSRSYVKLKTLFRQLF
;
A
#
# COMPACT_ATOMS: atom_id res chain seq x y z
N MET A 1 4.38 11.27 -37.87
CA MET A 1 3.36 11.48 -36.81
C MET A 1 2.40 10.28 -36.75
N GLU A 2 2.00 9.70 -37.88
CA GLU A 2 1.19 8.46 -37.93
C GLU A 2 1.80 7.26 -37.19
N ASP A 3 3.12 7.07 -37.26
CA ASP A 3 3.83 5.96 -36.62
C ASP A 3 3.75 5.98 -35.07
N LEU A 4 3.92 7.17 -34.46
CA LEU A 4 3.84 7.31 -32.99
C LEU A 4 2.42 7.09 -32.48
N THR A 5 1.41 7.61 -33.19
CA THR A 5 0.01 7.41 -32.82
C THR A 5 -0.40 5.95 -32.96
N SER A 6 0.07 5.26 -34.00
CA SER A 6 -0.14 3.82 -34.17
C SER A 6 0.52 3.00 -33.07
N LEU A 7 1.76 3.32 -32.69
CA LEU A 7 2.48 2.63 -31.62
C LEU A 7 1.86 2.87 -30.24
N LEU A 8 1.38 4.09 -29.97
CA LEU A 8 0.65 4.38 -28.73
C LEU A 8 -0.73 3.70 -28.69
N SER A 9 -1.41 3.59 -29.83
CA SER A 9 -2.64 2.81 -29.96
C SER A 9 -2.41 1.32 -29.71
N ASP A 10 -1.28 0.78 -30.17
CA ASP A 10 -0.89 -0.61 -29.95
C ASP A 10 -0.59 -0.87 -28.45
N TYR A 11 0.08 0.07 -27.78
CA TYR A 11 0.33 -0.03 -26.34
C TYR A 11 -0.94 0.04 -25.50
N GLY A 12 -1.88 0.93 -25.86
CA GLY A 12 -3.18 1.03 -25.19
C GLY A 12 -3.96 -0.29 -25.22
N THR A 13 -3.95 -0.97 -26.37
CA THR A 13 -4.55 -2.31 -26.53
C THR A 13 -3.88 -3.33 -25.62
N LEU A 14 -2.55 -3.40 -25.58
CA LEU A 14 -1.82 -4.33 -24.72
C LEU A 14 -2.13 -4.11 -23.23
N PHE A 15 -2.20 -2.86 -22.78
CA PHE A 15 -2.58 -2.56 -21.39
C PHE A 15 -4.00 -3.02 -21.08
N ARG A 16 -4.94 -2.78 -22.00
CA ARG A 16 -6.33 -3.21 -21.84
C ARG A 16 -6.45 -4.73 -21.78
N GLU A 17 -5.73 -5.44 -22.64
CA GLU A 17 -5.70 -6.91 -22.64
C GLU A 17 -5.15 -7.49 -21.33
N ASP A 18 -4.08 -6.90 -20.80
CA ASP A 18 -3.51 -7.28 -19.50
C ASP A 18 -4.54 -7.02 -18.38
N THR A 19 -5.18 -5.83 -18.36
CA THR A 19 -6.22 -5.49 -17.38
C THR A 19 -7.38 -6.48 -17.44
N ASP A 20 -7.87 -6.80 -18.64
CA ASP A 20 -8.95 -7.77 -18.85
C ASP A 20 -8.55 -9.17 -18.37
N PHE A 21 -7.31 -9.58 -18.62
CA PHE A 21 -6.77 -10.83 -18.11
C PHE A 21 -6.76 -10.86 -16.59
N TYR A 22 -6.28 -9.81 -15.94
CA TYR A 22 -6.28 -9.72 -14.47
C TYR A 22 -7.70 -9.64 -13.89
N ASN A 23 -8.62 -8.94 -14.54
CA ASN A 23 -10.04 -8.89 -14.16
C ASN A 23 -10.63 -10.29 -14.20
N ARG A 24 -10.42 -11.06 -15.28
CA ARG A 24 -10.88 -12.45 -15.38
C ARG A 24 -10.29 -13.35 -14.30
N ILE A 25 -8.99 -13.24 -14.00
CA ILE A 25 -8.36 -14.05 -12.95
C ILE A 25 -8.98 -13.75 -11.60
N VAL A 26 -8.99 -12.49 -11.17
CA VAL A 26 -9.39 -12.16 -9.80
C VAL A 26 -10.90 -12.21 -9.64
N LEU A 27 -11.65 -11.55 -10.52
CA LEU A 27 -13.12 -11.50 -10.44
C LEU A 27 -13.75 -12.85 -10.79
N GLY A 28 -13.24 -13.52 -11.82
CA GLY A 28 -13.74 -14.84 -12.21
C GLY A 28 -13.48 -15.93 -11.17
N THR A 29 -12.42 -15.81 -10.37
CA THR A 29 -12.15 -16.75 -9.26
C THR A 29 -13.01 -16.45 -8.02
N LEU A 30 -13.26 -15.16 -7.73
CA LEU A 30 -13.86 -14.75 -6.46
C LEU A 30 -15.37 -14.49 -6.53
N LEU A 31 -15.90 -14.18 -7.72
CA LEU A 31 -17.28 -13.74 -7.92
C LEU A 31 -17.96 -14.52 -9.06
N PRO A 32 -19.27 -14.80 -8.94
CA PRO A 32 -20.05 -15.34 -10.05
C PRO A 32 -20.01 -14.40 -11.26
N HIS A 33 -19.92 -14.97 -12.47
CA HIS A 33 -19.84 -14.22 -13.73
C HIS A 33 -20.96 -13.18 -13.89
N THR A 34 -22.17 -13.50 -13.43
CA THR A 34 -23.35 -12.62 -13.49
C THR A 34 -23.22 -11.32 -12.70
N VAL A 35 -22.32 -11.28 -11.70
CA VAL A 35 -22.14 -10.11 -10.83
C VAL A 35 -21.19 -9.09 -11.44
N TRP A 36 -20.10 -9.55 -12.05
CA TRP A 36 -19.01 -8.66 -12.46
C TRP A 36 -18.93 -8.44 -13.98
N ALA A 37 -19.32 -9.42 -14.80
CA ALA A 37 -19.23 -9.30 -16.25
C ALA A 37 -20.10 -8.17 -16.86
N PRO A 38 -21.31 -7.85 -16.32
CA PRO A 38 -22.10 -6.75 -16.84
C PRO A 38 -21.57 -5.36 -16.49
N LEU A 39 -20.61 -5.26 -15.56
CA LEU A 39 -20.09 -3.97 -15.12
C LEU A 39 -19.25 -3.32 -16.23
N PRO A 40 -19.27 -1.99 -16.38
CA PRO A 40 -18.33 -1.30 -17.25
C PRO A 40 -16.87 -1.60 -16.86
N HIS A 41 -15.96 -1.62 -17.84
CA HIS A 41 -14.53 -1.96 -17.66
C HIS A 41 -13.86 -1.25 -16.48
N PHE A 42 -14.14 0.04 -16.33
CA PHE A 42 -13.62 0.84 -15.21
C PHE A 42 -14.03 0.27 -13.84
N PHE A 43 -15.30 -0.13 -13.70
CA PHE A 43 -15.82 -0.69 -12.45
C PHE A 43 -15.36 -2.13 -12.23
N GLN A 44 -15.16 -2.92 -13.29
CA GLN A 44 -14.50 -4.23 -13.18
C GLN A 44 -13.09 -4.06 -12.61
N THR A 45 -12.31 -3.15 -13.18
CA THR A 45 -10.94 -2.86 -12.74
C THR A 45 -10.90 -2.32 -11.32
N TRP A 46 -11.83 -1.44 -10.94
CA TRP A 46 -11.97 -0.97 -9.56
C TRP A 46 -12.31 -2.10 -8.60
N LEU A 47 -13.26 -2.96 -8.95
CA LEU A 47 -13.66 -4.10 -8.13
C LEU A 47 -12.51 -5.10 -7.98
N ARG A 48 -11.74 -5.33 -9.05
CA ARG A 48 -10.54 -6.17 -9.05
C ARG A 48 -9.50 -5.60 -8.08
N ASN A 49 -9.19 -4.31 -8.18
CA ASN A 49 -8.25 -3.62 -7.30
C ASN A 49 -8.73 -3.62 -5.84
N TYR A 50 -10.03 -3.45 -5.61
CA TYR A 50 -10.62 -3.53 -4.28
C TYR A 50 -10.44 -4.92 -3.67
N LEU A 51 -10.86 -5.98 -4.37
CA LEU A 51 -10.74 -7.35 -3.86
C LEU A 51 -9.28 -7.77 -3.68
N GLY A 52 -8.42 -7.47 -4.65
CA GLY A 52 -6.98 -7.73 -4.56
C GLY A 52 -6.34 -6.99 -3.40
N GLY A 53 -6.66 -5.71 -3.22
CA GLY A 53 -6.18 -4.87 -2.12
C GLY A 53 -6.64 -5.38 -0.75
N VAL A 54 -7.90 -5.79 -0.63
CA VAL A 54 -8.45 -6.38 0.61
C VAL A 54 -7.78 -7.71 0.93
N LEU A 55 -7.61 -8.59 -0.05
CA LEU A 55 -6.93 -9.87 0.13
C LEU A 55 -5.48 -9.67 0.55
N LEU A 56 -4.74 -8.80 -0.14
CA LEU A 56 -3.35 -8.49 0.19
C LEU A 56 -3.25 -7.90 1.60
N TYR A 57 -4.13 -6.96 1.96
CA TYR A 57 -4.16 -6.36 3.30
C TYR A 57 -4.46 -7.38 4.40
N LEU A 58 -5.51 -8.20 4.24
CA LEU A 58 -5.93 -9.16 5.27
C LEU A 58 -4.94 -10.31 5.40
N LEU A 59 -4.45 -10.87 4.29
CA LEU A 59 -3.48 -11.97 4.31
C LEU A 59 -2.15 -11.52 4.90
N SER A 60 -1.60 -10.39 4.43
CA SER A 60 -0.34 -9.87 4.98
C SER A 60 -0.47 -9.47 6.44
N GLY A 61 -1.56 -8.80 6.83
CA GLY A 61 -1.84 -8.43 8.21
C GLY A 61 -2.01 -9.65 9.11
N PHE A 62 -2.69 -10.69 8.65
CA PHE A 62 -2.84 -11.97 9.35
C PHE A 62 -1.50 -12.68 9.51
N MET A 63 -0.73 -12.84 8.43
CA MET A 63 0.59 -13.47 8.47
C MET A 63 1.53 -12.74 9.43
N TRP A 64 1.51 -11.41 9.44
CA TRP A 64 2.33 -10.62 10.35
C TRP A 64 1.86 -10.72 11.80
N CYS A 65 0.54 -10.75 12.05
CA CYS A 65 -0.01 -11.05 13.37
C CYS A 65 0.41 -12.42 13.88
N PHE A 66 0.34 -13.45 13.03
CA PHE A 66 0.79 -14.80 13.36
C PHE A 66 2.28 -14.83 13.70
N TYR A 67 3.11 -14.23 12.84
CA TYR A 67 4.56 -14.18 13.04
C TYR A 67 4.94 -13.48 14.34
N ILE A 68 4.36 -12.31 14.64
CA ILE A 68 4.72 -11.52 15.82
C ILE A 68 4.15 -12.11 17.10
N TYR A 69 2.85 -12.43 17.12
CA TYR A 69 2.17 -12.76 18.37
C TYR A 69 2.31 -14.24 18.75
N TYR A 70 2.54 -15.13 17.78
CA TYR A 70 2.64 -16.56 18.03
C TYR A 70 4.05 -17.09 17.82
N TRP A 71 4.69 -16.83 16.68
CA TRP A 71 6.02 -17.39 16.38
C TRP A 71 7.15 -16.69 17.16
N LYS A 72 7.26 -15.36 17.04
CA LYS A 72 8.38 -14.56 17.58
C LYS A 72 7.96 -13.63 18.71
N ARG A 73 6.99 -14.06 19.52
CA ARG A 73 6.42 -13.28 20.64
C ARG A 73 7.47 -12.68 21.57
N ASN A 74 8.43 -13.50 22.00
CA ASN A 74 9.44 -13.11 22.98
C ASN A 74 10.52 -12.15 22.43
N VAL A 75 10.57 -11.94 21.11
CA VAL A 75 11.57 -11.08 20.46
C VAL A 75 11.04 -9.65 20.33
N TYR A 76 9.77 -9.49 19.99
CA TYR A 76 9.22 -8.21 19.57
C TYR A 76 8.34 -7.53 20.64
N LEU A 77 7.78 -8.27 21.61
CA LEU A 77 6.78 -7.73 22.53
C LEU A 77 7.06 -8.06 24.02
N PRO A 78 6.92 -7.07 24.93
CA PRO A 78 6.69 -7.34 26.33
C PRO A 78 5.39 -8.13 26.53
N LYS A 79 5.28 -8.88 27.63
CA LYS A 79 4.16 -9.81 27.89
C LYS A 79 2.77 -9.16 27.80
N ASP A 80 2.65 -7.86 28.09
CA ASP A 80 1.38 -7.11 28.17
C ASP A 80 1.11 -6.19 26.97
N ALA A 81 1.83 -6.38 25.86
CA ALA A 81 1.76 -5.48 24.71
C ALA A 81 0.92 -6.01 23.54
N ILE A 82 0.17 -7.10 23.72
CA ILE A 82 -0.71 -7.63 22.67
C ILE A 82 -2.02 -6.83 22.65
N PRO A 83 -2.40 -6.21 21.52
CA PRO A 83 -3.65 -5.48 21.42
C PRO A 83 -4.85 -6.44 21.54
N SER A 84 -5.93 -5.96 22.16
CA SER A 84 -7.16 -6.75 22.28
C SER A 84 -7.78 -7.01 20.90
N GLN A 85 -8.54 -8.11 20.78
CA GLN A 85 -9.27 -8.44 19.55
C GLN A 85 -10.18 -7.28 19.10
N ARG A 86 -10.83 -6.61 20.05
CA ARG A 86 -11.66 -5.42 19.79
C ARG A 86 -10.85 -4.29 19.15
N ALA A 87 -9.62 -4.03 19.62
CA ALA A 87 -8.76 -3.00 19.05
C ALA A 87 -8.31 -3.36 17.62
N MET A 88 -7.99 -4.64 17.38
CA MET A 88 -7.63 -5.12 16.03
C MET A 88 -8.80 -5.02 15.04
N LEU A 89 -10.00 -5.45 15.43
CA LEU A 89 -11.20 -5.34 14.60
C LEU A 89 -11.55 -3.88 14.28
N LEU A 90 -11.36 -2.98 15.24
CA LEU A 90 -11.58 -1.55 15.04
C LEU A 90 -10.57 -0.97 14.02
N GLN A 91 -9.31 -1.38 14.07
CA GLN A 91 -8.29 -0.99 13.10
C GLN A 91 -8.60 -1.51 11.69
N ILE A 92 -9.00 -2.79 11.58
CA ILE A 92 -9.48 -3.37 10.33
C ILE A 92 -10.67 -2.56 9.82
N GLY A 93 -11.68 -2.29 10.65
CA GLY A 93 -12.85 -1.52 10.25
C GLY A 93 -12.53 -0.11 9.73
N VAL A 94 -11.57 0.58 10.33
CA VAL A 94 -11.10 1.89 9.86
C VAL A 94 -10.37 1.76 8.53
N ALA A 95 -9.48 0.78 8.37
CA ALA A 95 -8.78 0.53 7.10
C ALA A 95 -9.76 0.18 5.98
N MET A 96 -10.74 -0.68 6.25
CA MET A 96 -11.75 -1.11 5.29
C MET A 96 -12.65 0.05 4.82
N LYS A 97 -12.92 1.05 5.66
CA LYS A 97 -13.64 2.28 5.22
C LYS A 97 -12.83 3.12 4.24
N ALA A 98 -11.50 3.10 4.36
CA ALA A 98 -10.62 3.85 3.46
C ALA A 98 -10.28 3.06 2.18
N MET A 99 -10.31 1.73 2.24
CA MET A 99 -9.88 0.83 1.17
C MET A 99 -10.47 1.17 -0.21
N PRO A 100 -11.79 1.43 -0.37
CA PRO A 100 -12.36 1.74 -1.68
C PRO A 100 -11.71 2.95 -2.36
N TRP A 101 -11.29 3.95 -1.58
CA TRP A 101 -10.61 5.15 -2.06
C TRP A 101 -9.15 4.88 -2.41
N TYR A 102 -8.46 4.10 -1.58
CA TYR A 102 -7.07 3.69 -1.86
C TYR A 102 -6.98 2.85 -3.13
N THR A 103 -7.97 1.99 -3.40
CA THR A 103 -7.99 1.15 -4.61
C THR A 103 -8.56 1.87 -5.82
N LEU A 104 -9.23 3.01 -5.64
CA LEU A 104 -9.66 3.87 -6.75
C LEU A 104 -8.47 4.57 -7.42
N LEU A 105 -7.45 4.97 -6.66
CA LEU A 105 -6.26 5.63 -7.21
C LEU A 105 -5.54 4.80 -8.30
N PRO A 106 -5.17 3.52 -8.06
CA PRO A 106 -4.58 2.69 -9.12
C PRO A 106 -5.56 2.46 -10.27
N THR A 107 -6.87 2.34 -10.02
CA THR A 107 -7.86 2.22 -11.12
C THR A 107 -7.88 3.45 -12.02
N VAL A 108 -7.85 4.66 -11.44
CA VAL A 108 -7.76 5.89 -12.24
C VAL A 108 -6.43 5.92 -13.01
N SER A 109 -5.33 5.52 -12.38
CA SER A 109 -4.04 5.42 -13.06
C SER A 109 -4.10 4.46 -14.26
N GLU A 110 -4.68 3.27 -14.10
CA GLU A 110 -4.84 2.31 -15.19
C GLU A 110 -5.73 2.85 -16.30
N TYR A 111 -6.85 3.51 -15.95
CA TYR A 111 -7.71 4.16 -16.93
C TYR A 111 -6.95 5.21 -17.75
N LEU A 112 -6.13 6.04 -17.11
CA LEU A 112 -5.32 7.05 -17.81
C LEU A 112 -4.27 6.40 -18.72
N VAL A 113 -3.68 5.27 -18.30
CA VAL A 113 -2.73 4.49 -19.11
C VAL A 113 -3.40 3.89 -20.34
N GLU A 114 -4.55 3.23 -20.16
CA GLU A 114 -5.31 2.59 -21.26
C GLU A 114 -5.80 3.59 -22.29
N ASN A 115 -6.12 4.83 -21.89
CA ASN A 115 -6.56 5.89 -22.79
C ASN A 115 -5.40 6.70 -23.40
N GLY A 116 -4.14 6.35 -23.11
CA GLY A 116 -2.96 7.02 -23.66
C GLY A 116 -2.70 8.42 -23.09
N TRP A 117 -3.28 8.77 -21.94
CA TRP A 117 -3.06 10.07 -21.27
C TRP A 117 -1.68 10.16 -20.62
N THR A 118 -1.01 9.02 -20.45
CA THR A 118 0.33 8.93 -19.89
C THR A 118 1.22 8.08 -20.80
N LYS A 119 2.52 8.39 -20.83
CA LYS A 119 3.49 7.59 -21.58
C LYS A 119 3.95 6.42 -20.72
N CYS A 120 3.37 5.24 -20.97
CA CYS A 120 3.73 4.01 -20.28
C CYS A 120 4.17 2.92 -21.28
N TYR A 121 5.01 2.01 -20.81
CA TYR A 121 5.58 0.93 -21.60
C TYR A 121 5.04 -0.40 -21.10
N PRO A 122 4.30 -1.17 -21.90
CA PRO A 122 3.66 -2.41 -21.44
C PRO A 122 4.66 -3.52 -21.16
N ARG A 123 5.88 -3.42 -21.72
CA ARG A 123 6.90 -4.46 -21.65
C ARG A 123 8.27 -3.83 -21.40
N LEU A 124 9.13 -4.56 -20.67
CA LEU A 124 10.47 -4.09 -20.30
C LEU A 124 11.37 -3.85 -21.52
N TYR A 125 11.24 -4.68 -22.56
CA TYR A 125 12.10 -4.57 -23.75
C TYR A 125 11.83 -3.32 -24.60
N HIS A 126 10.70 -2.61 -24.39
CA HIS A 126 10.43 -1.33 -25.05
C HIS A 126 11.26 -0.17 -24.48
N VAL A 127 11.86 -0.34 -23.29
CA VAL A 127 12.63 0.70 -22.61
C VAL A 127 14.06 0.26 -22.26
N GLY A 128 14.26 -1.03 -21.99
CA GLY A 128 15.54 -1.59 -21.58
C GLY A 128 15.79 -1.49 -20.07
N TRP A 129 16.73 -2.29 -19.58
CA TRP A 129 17.00 -2.44 -18.15
C TRP A 129 17.48 -1.16 -17.46
N LEU A 130 18.42 -0.43 -18.08
CA LEU A 130 18.98 0.78 -17.45
C LEU A 130 17.90 1.87 -17.27
N PRO A 131 17.14 2.27 -18.32
CA PRO A 131 16.05 3.23 -18.13
C PRO A 131 14.97 2.75 -17.16
N TYR A 132 14.67 1.44 -17.13
CA TYR A 132 13.74 0.88 -16.14
C TYR A 132 14.18 1.16 -14.70
N PHE A 133 15.44 0.89 -14.35
CA PHE A 133 15.94 1.18 -13.00
C PHE A 133 15.99 2.68 -12.69
N VAL A 134 16.29 3.52 -13.67
CA VAL A 134 16.24 4.98 -13.51
C VAL A 134 14.81 5.45 -13.24
N TYR A 135 13.83 4.99 -14.02
CA TYR A 135 12.42 5.32 -13.79
C TYR A 135 11.90 4.79 -12.46
N LEU A 136 12.33 3.59 -12.05
CA LEU A 136 12.00 3.05 -10.73
C LEU A 136 12.56 3.94 -9.61
N ALA A 137 13.82 4.37 -9.71
CA ALA A 137 14.43 5.27 -8.73
C ALA A 137 13.70 6.62 -8.66
N ILE A 138 13.39 7.22 -9.82
CA ILE A 138 12.61 8.47 -9.90
C ILE A 138 11.22 8.27 -9.27
N TYR A 139 10.53 7.18 -9.61
CA TYR A 139 9.23 6.84 -9.04
C TYR A 139 9.28 6.76 -7.52
N LEU A 140 10.26 6.05 -6.95
CA LEU A 140 10.42 5.91 -5.50
C LEU A 140 10.68 7.27 -4.83
N VAL A 141 11.52 8.13 -5.42
CA VAL A 141 11.79 9.48 -4.91
C VAL A 141 10.53 10.34 -4.92
N VAL A 142 9.80 10.34 -6.04
CA VAL A 142 8.56 11.13 -6.19
C VAL A 142 7.48 10.64 -5.23
N VAL A 143 7.31 9.33 -5.08
CA VAL A 143 6.32 8.75 -4.16
C VAL A 143 6.66 9.08 -2.71
N GLU A 144 7.91 8.90 -2.28
CA GLU A 144 8.32 9.20 -0.90
C GLU A 144 8.15 10.69 -0.58
N PHE A 145 8.56 11.56 -1.51
CA PHE A 145 8.37 13.00 -1.39
C PHE A 145 6.88 13.37 -1.33
N GLY A 146 6.08 12.82 -2.24
CA GLY A 146 4.63 13.05 -2.29
C GLY A 146 3.91 12.60 -1.03
N ILE A 147 4.25 11.42 -0.50
CA ILE A 147 3.71 10.91 0.77
C ILE A 147 4.10 11.83 1.93
N TYR A 148 5.36 12.30 1.98
CA TYR A 148 5.81 13.23 3.02
C TYR A 148 4.97 14.51 3.03
N TRP A 149 4.82 15.16 1.88
CA TRP A 149 4.04 16.40 1.79
C TRP A 149 2.56 16.16 2.06
N MET A 150 1.96 15.12 1.49
CA MET A 150 0.57 14.77 1.79
C MET A 150 0.35 14.55 3.28
N HIS A 151 1.24 13.82 3.94
CA HIS A 151 1.17 13.59 5.38
C HIS A 151 1.32 14.89 6.19
N ARG A 152 2.19 15.80 5.75
CA ARG A 152 2.36 17.12 6.36
C ARG A 152 1.11 17.99 6.19
N GLU A 153 0.55 18.06 4.98
CA GLU A 153 -0.67 18.82 4.70
C GLU A 153 -1.87 18.26 5.48
N LEU A 154 -1.95 16.94 5.67
CA LEU A 154 -2.93 16.31 6.56
C LEU A 154 -2.81 16.76 8.03
N HIS A 155 -1.65 17.27 8.44
CA HIS A 155 -1.44 17.88 9.75
C HIS A 155 -1.70 19.39 9.77
N ASP A 156 -1.32 20.09 8.71
CA ASP A 156 -1.37 21.55 8.64
C ASP A 156 -2.79 22.06 8.31
N ILE A 157 -3.57 21.32 7.51
CA ILE A 157 -4.93 21.69 7.08
C ILE A 157 -5.98 21.12 8.05
N LYS A 158 -6.63 21.99 8.85
CA LYS A 158 -7.57 21.60 9.92
C LYS A 158 -8.70 20.64 9.50
N PRO A 159 -9.42 20.85 8.37
CA PRO A 159 -10.43 19.89 7.93
C PRO A 159 -9.87 18.51 7.58
N LEU A 160 -8.71 18.46 6.92
CA LEU A 160 -8.05 17.21 6.56
C LEU A 160 -7.58 16.47 7.80
N TYR A 161 -7.01 17.19 8.76
CA TYR A 161 -6.65 16.63 10.05
C TYR A 161 -7.86 16.01 10.74
N LYS A 162 -8.96 16.76 10.89
CA LYS A 162 -10.14 16.31 11.64
C LYS A 162 -10.81 15.08 11.02
N HIS A 163 -10.96 15.03 9.70
CA HIS A 163 -11.78 14.00 9.05
C HIS A 163 -10.97 12.82 8.51
N LEU A 164 -9.70 13.01 8.14
CA LEU A 164 -8.88 11.98 7.52
C LEU A 164 -7.74 11.51 8.44
N HIS A 165 -7.12 12.42 9.19
CA HIS A 165 -5.88 12.11 9.91
C HIS A 165 -6.03 11.83 11.41
N ALA A 166 -7.00 12.42 12.08
CA ALA A 166 -7.19 12.32 13.53
C ALA A 166 -7.46 10.87 13.97
N THR A 167 -8.28 10.15 13.20
CA THR A 167 -8.56 8.72 13.39
C THR A 167 -7.30 7.87 13.43
N HIS A 168 -6.29 8.21 12.61
CA HIS A 168 -5.01 7.51 12.56
C HIS A 168 -4.13 7.76 13.79
N HIS A 169 -4.27 8.90 14.48
CA HIS A 169 -3.55 9.20 15.73
C HIS A 169 -4.22 8.57 16.96
N ILE A 170 -5.54 8.38 16.95
CA ILE A 170 -6.29 7.75 18.04
C ILE A 170 -5.80 6.32 18.32
N TYR A 171 -5.36 5.59 17.29
CA TYR A 171 -4.87 4.21 17.41
C TYR A 171 -3.35 4.08 17.57
N ASN A 172 -2.63 5.17 17.82
CA ASN A 172 -1.17 5.19 17.95
C ASN A 172 -0.69 5.05 19.41
N LYS A 173 -1.48 4.43 20.30
CA LYS A 173 -1.05 4.13 21.67
C LYS A 173 -0.30 2.79 21.68
N GLN A 174 0.77 2.70 22.46
CA GLN A 174 1.69 1.54 22.47
C GLN A 174 1.01 0.18 22.77
N ASN A 175 -0.14 0.20 23.43
CA ASN A 175 -0.93 -0.99 23.76
C ASN A 175 -2.07 -1.28 22.76
N THR A 176 -2.24 -0.45 21.72
CA THR A 176 -3.25 -0.66 20.67
C THR A 176 -2.65 -0.93 19.30
N LEU A 177 -1.34 -0.73 19.11
CA LEU A 177 -0.64 -0.97 17.84
C LEU A 177 -0.67 -2.45 17.44
N SER A 178 -1.31 -2.74 16.30
CA SER A 178 -1.25 -4.05 15.64
C SER A 178 -0.66 -3.93 14.22
N PRO A 179 -0.25 -5.04 13.59
CA PRO A 179 0.06 -5.11 12.16
C PRO A 179 -0.97 -4.44 11.25
N PHE A 180 -2.26 -4.48 11.60
CA PHE A 180 -3.35 -3.84 10.85
C PHE A 180 -3.35 -2.30 10.96
N ALA A 181 -2.58 -1.72 11.89
CA ALA A 181 -2.45 -0.27 12.04
C ALA A 181 -1.34 0.35 11.16
N GLY A 182 -0.62 -0.43 10.35
CA GLY A 182 0.46 0.01 9.45
C GLY A 182 1.75 0.51 10.13
N LYS A 183 1.65 1.02 11.37
CA LYS A 183 2.77 1.61 12.14
C LYS A 183 3.66 0.59 12.87
N TYR A 184 3.27 -0.68 12.94
CA TYR A 184 3.99 -1.66 13.76
C TYR A 184 5.43 -1.90 13.26
N ILE A 185 5.66 -1.84 11.94
CA ILE A 185 6.99 -2.05 11.32
C ILE A 185 8.01 -0.99 11.78
N LYS A 186 7.58 0.26 12.06
CA LYS A 186 8.50 1.30 12.58
C LYS A 186 8.92 1.03 14.02
N TYR A 187 8.03 0.50 14.87
CA TYR A 187 8.31 0.33 16.30
C TYR A 187 9.22 -0.86 16.63
N SER A 188 9.13 -1.98 15.90
CA SER A 188 9.99 -3.16 16.15
C SER A 188 11.43 -2.92 15.70
N THR A 189 11.62 -2.26 14.55
CA THR A 189 12.93 -1.93 13.97
C THR A 189 13.67 -0.87 14.82
N PHE A 190 12.95 0.11 15.37
CA PHE A 190 13.57 1.17 16.19
C PHE A 190 14.01 0.69 17.59
N LYS A 191 13.31 -0.27 18.21
CA LYS A 191 13.69 -0.78 19.54
C LYS A 191 14.96 -1.62 19.52
N HIS A 192 15.25 -2.32 18.42
CA HIS A 192 16.52 -3.04 18.26
C HIS A 192 17.69 -2.09 17.97
N CYS A 193 17.46 -1.03 17.17
CA CYS A 193 18.46 0.00 16.90
C CYS A 193 18.76 0.88 18.15
N SER A 194 17.75 1.24 18.95
CA SER A 194 17.93 2.11 20.12
C SER A 194 18.66 1.43 21.28
N ARG A 195 18.53 0.11 21.45
CA ARG A 195 19.31 -0.65 22.45
C ARG A 195 20.81 -0.64 22.14
N SER A 196 21.20 -0.68 20.87
CA SER A 196 22.60 -0.55 20.45
C SER A 196 23.13 0.88 20.63
N TYR A 197 22.30 1.90 20.37
CA TYR A 197 22.67 3.32 20.55
C TYR A 197 22.85 3.72 22.02
N VAL A 198 22.00 3.24 22.93
CA VAL A 198 22.16 3.53 24.38
C VAL A 198 23.41 2.84 24.92
N LYS A 199 23.72 1.62 24.47
CA LYS A 199 24.94 0.91 24.88
C LYS A 199 26.22 1.59 24.38
N LEU A 200 26.20 2.15 23.17
CA LEU A 200 27.33 2.93 22.61
C LEU A 200 27.55 4.26 23.35
N LYS A 201 26.46 4.98 23.69
CA LYS A 201 26.55 6.26 24.41
C LYS A 201 27.10 6.11 25.84
N THR A 202 26.79 4.99 26.51
CA THR A 202 27.32 4.70 27.84
C THR A 202 28.79 4.27 27.79
N LEU A 203 29.21 3.52 26.76
CA LEU A 203 30.61 3.15 26.56
C LEU A 203 31.49 4.37 26.24
N PHE A 204 30.99 5.30 25.43
CA PHE A 204 31.73 6.52 25.06
C PHE A 204 31.89 7.51 26.22
N ARG A 205 31.01 7.49 27.22
CA ARG A 205 31.11 8.30 28.46
C ARG A 205 32.00 7.67 29.54
N GLN A 206 32.46 6.43 29.35
CA GLN A 206 33.37 5.75 30.27
C GLN A 206 34.80 5.69 29.72
N LEU A 207 35.00 5.98 28.44
CA LEU A 207 36.29 5.94 27.75
C LEU A 207 36.85 7.33 27.41
N PHE A 208 36.07 8.39 27.63
CA PHE A 208 36.44 9.81 27.55
C PHE A 208 35.72 10.57 28.66
#